data_AF-A0A2M7ZK50-F1
#
_entry.id   AF-A0A2M7ZK50-F1
#
_cell.length_a   1.000
_cell.length_b   1.000
_cell.length_c   1.000
_cell.angle_alpha   90.00
_cell.angle_beta   90.00
_cell.angle_gamma   90.00
#
_symmetry.space_group_name_H-M   'P 1'
#
loop_
_entity.id
_entity.type
_entity.pdbx_description
1 polymer ?
#
loop_
_entity_poly.entity_id
_entity_poly.type
_entity_poly.pdbx_seq_one_letter_code
_entity_poly.pdbx_strand_id
1 'polypeptide(L)'
;MRLFVDSILYSYAQIFFTNRRWFGAAVLASTMLMPRAGLLALLGVVLSNTMAAWLKFDTEKIRSGFYGFNGILLGAAASFYYEIDIFLFALILIFIIISFFVTAVLENHLAVAFNLPGLSLPFVLSIYIFIIFLSNYDFINLADASANDAGYFSSLPQLVIYYFK
;
A
#
# COMPACT_ATOMS: atom_id res chain seq x y z
N MET A 1 -18.78 4.35 -10.78
CA MET A 1 -18.11 3.04 -10.72
C MET A 1 -16.82 2.95 -11.55
N ARG A 2 -16.82 3.30 -12.86
CA ARG A 2 -15.60 3.16 -13.69
C ARG A 2 -14.36 3.88 -13.14
N LEU A 3 -14.54 5.09 -12.59
CA LEU A 3 -13.47 5.87 -11.97
C LEU A 3 -12.73 5.11 -10.86
N PHE A 4 -13.46 4.52 -9.92
CA PHE A 4 -12.87 3.83 -8.77
C PHE A 4 -12.19 2.51 -9.16
N VAL A 5 -12.75 1.78 -10.12
CA VAL A 5 -12.11 0.55 -10.62
C VAL A 5 -10.81 0.89 -11.36
N ASP A 6 -10.84 1.92 -12.21
CA ASP A 6 -9.65 2.40 -12.90
C ASP A 6 -8.61 2.89 -11.87
N SER A 7 -9.00 3.72 -10.90
CA SER A 7 -8.05 4.26 -9.91
C SER A 7 -7.39 3.19 -9.07
N ILE A 8 -8.11 2.14 -8.66
CA ILE A 8 -7.53 1.02 -7.93
C ILE A 8 -6.48 0.31 -8.80
N LEU A 9 -6.85 -0.08 -10.03
CA LEU A 9 -5.94 -0.82 -10.90
C LEU A 9 -4.72 0.01 -11.31
N TYR A 10 -4.90 1.30 -11.61
CA TYR A 10 -3.78 2.17 -11.91
C TYR A 10 -2.90 2.40 -10.67
N SER A 11 -3.45 2.53 -9.46
CA SER A 11 -2.63 2.61 -8.25
C SER A 11 -1.73 1.39 -8.05
N TYR A 12 -2.24 0.17 -8.31
CA TYR A 12 -1.41 -1.03 -8.28
C TYR A 12 -0.32 -1.03 -9.35
N ALA A 13 -0.61 -0.51 -10.55
CA ALA A 13 0.38 -0.40 -11.63
C ALA A 13 1.45 0.68 -11.34
N GLN A 14 1.07 1.77 -10.67
CA GLN A 14 1.96 2.89 -10.32
C GLN A 14 3.06 2.49 -9.34
N ILE A 15 2.88 1.42 -8.55
CA ILE A 15 3.94 0.85 -7.70
C ILE A 15 5.21 0.55 -8.53
N PHE A 16 5.01 0.12 -9.79
CA PHE A 16 6.08 -0.17 -10.75
C PHE A 16 6.16 0.88 -11.86
N PHE A 17 5.71 2.11 -11.58
CA PHE A 17 5.73 3.24 -12.52
C PHE A 17 5.06 2.93 -13.87
N THR A 18 4.05 2.06 -13.86
CA THR A 18 3.36 1.58 -15.06
C THR A 18 1.95 2.15 -15.13
N ASN A 19 1.53 2.58 -16.32
CA ASN A 19 0.18 3.09 -16.57
C ASN A 19 -0.66 2.10 -17.42
N ARG A 20 -0.67 0.81 -17.03
CA ARG A 20 -1.38 -0.25 -17.75
C ARG A 20 -2.35 -0.96 -16.81
N ARG A 21 -3.64 -0.87 -17.12
CA ARG A 21 -4.73 -1.45 -16.30
C ARG A 21 -4.59 -2.96 -16.08
N TRP A 22 -4.22 -3.72 -17.11
CA TRP A 22 -4.03 -5.17 -17.00
C TRP A 22 -2.88 -5.53 -16.07
N PHE A 23 -1.80 -4.73 -16.07
CA PHE A 23 -0.64 -4.95 -15.22
C PHE A 23 -1.02 -4.69 -13.76
N GLY A 24 -1.76 -3.61 -13.49
CA GLY A 24 -2.31 -3.36 -12.16
C GLY A 24 -3.22 -4.48 -11.64
N ALA A 25 -4.02 -5.10 -12.53
CA ALA A 25 -4.82 -6.27 -12.18
C ALA A 25 -3.95 -7.49 -11.83
N ALA A 26 -2.86 -7.71 -12.57
CA ALA A 26 -1.91 -8.78 -12.27
C ALA A 26 -1.20 -8.54 -10.92
N VAL A 27 -0.79 -7.30 -10.62
CA VAL A 27 -0.19 -6.96 -9.32
C VAL A 27 -1.20 -7.15 -8.19
N LEU A 28 -2.43 -6.66 -8.32
CA LEU A 28 -3.50 -6.90 -7.35
C LEU A 28 -3.75 -8.40 -7.14
N ALA A 29 -3.79 -9.20 -8.20
CA ALA A 29 -3.95 -10.65 -8.07
C ALA A 29 -2.77 -11.28 -7.31
N SER A 30 -1.55 -10.80 -7.56
CA SER A 30 -0.35 -11.31 -6.89
C SER A 30 -0.34 -11.02 -5.40
N THR A 31 -0.84 -9.86 -4.94
CA THR A 31 -0.92 -9.56 -3.50
C THR A 31 -1.92 -10.46 -2.77
N MET A 32 -2.92 -11.00 -3.48
CA MET A 32 -3.91 -11.92 -2.91
C MET A 32 -3.36 -13.34 -2.67
N LEU A 33 -2.13 -13.65 -3.12
CA LEU A 33 -1.43 -14.88 -2.72
C LEU A 33 -1.16 -14.91 -1.20
N MET A 34 -1.08 -13.73 -0.58
CA MET A 34 -1.08 -13.54 0.87
C MET A 34 -2.33 -12.73 1.25
N PRO A 35 -3.50 -13.38 1.43
CA PRO A 35 -4.80 -12.70 1.51
C PRO A 35 -4.83 -11.55 2.52
N ARG A 36 -4.17 -11.72 3.67
CA ARG A 36 -4.08 -10.69 4.70
C ARG A 36 -3.40 -9.41 4.20
N ALA A 37 -2.25 -9.55 3.55
CA ALA A 37 -1.50 -8.44 2.97
C ALA A 37 -2.26 -7.84 1.77
N GLY A 38 -2.82 -8.67 0.90
CA GLY A 38 -3.62 -8.25 -0.24
C GLY A 38 -4.87 -7.45 0.16
N LEU A 39 -5.57 -7.87 1.21
CA LEU A 39 -6.75 -7.17 1.71
C LEU A 39 -6.41 -5.82 2.35
N LEU A 40 -5.35 -5.74 3.16
CA LEU A 40 -4.91 -4.45 3.72
C LEU A 40 -4.32 -3.50 2.67
N ALA A 41 -3.60 -4.04 1.68
CA ALA A 41 -3.18 -3.31 0.48
C ALA A 41 -4.37 -2.70 -0.27
N LEU A 42 -5.41 -3.51 -0.52
CA LEU A 42 -6.63 -3.06 -1.19
C LEU A 42 -7.39 -2.02 -0.36
N LEU A 43 -7.45 -2.22 0.96
CA LEU A 43 -8.05 -1.25 1.89
C LEU A 43 -7.31 0.09 1.86
N GLY A 44 -5.98 0.04 1.79
CA GLY A 44 -5.10 1.18 1.59
C GLY A 44 -5.51 2.06 0.41
N VAL A 45 -5.55 1.47 -0.80
CA VAL A 45 -5.94 2.22 -2.01
C VAL A 45 -7.39 2.70 -1.97
N VAL A 46 -8.32 1.87 -1.47
CA VAL A 46 -9.73 2.25 -1.38
C VAL A 46 -9.88 3.47 -0.48
N LEU A 47 -9.25 3.46 0.70
CA LEU A 47 -9.37 4.55 1.65
C LEU A 47 -8.68 5.82 1.14
N SER A 48 -7.45 5.73 0.60
CA SER A 48 -6.76 6.90 0.02
C SER A 48 -7.53 7.52 -1.15
N ASN A 49 -8.04 6.72 -2.09
CA ASN A 49 -8.81 7.23 -3.23
C ASN A 49 -10.18 7.78 -2.80
N THR A 50 -10.81 7.17 -1.80
CA THR A 50 -12.08 7.68 -1.22
C THR A 50 -11.85 9.02 -0.54
N MET A 51 -10.77 9.15 0.23
CA MET A 51 -10.40 10.41 0.89
C MET A 51 -10.12 11.52 -0.14
N ALA A 52 -9.37 11.20 -1.20
CA ALA A 52 -9.12 12.12 -2.31
C ALA A 52 -10.42 12.59 -2.98
N ALA A 53 -11.33 11.65 -3.27
CA ALA A 53 -12.61 11.97 -3.89
C ALA A 53 -13.52 12.79 -2.96
N TRP A 54 -13.59 12.44 -1.67
CA TRP A 54 -14.39 13.13 -0.67
C TRP A 54 -13.94 14.59 -0.48
N LEU A 55 -12.62 14.81 -0.48
CA LEU A 55 -12.02 16.14 -0.41
C LEU A 55 -11.94 16.86 -1.77
N LYS A 56 -12.53 16.29 -2.83
CA LYS A 56 -12.63 16.89 -4.18
C LYS A 56 -11.28 17.20 -4.83
N PHE A 57 -10.29 16.33 -4.63
CA PHE A 57 -9.04 16.39 -5.40
C PHE A 57 -9.29 16.09 -6.88
N ASP A 58 -8.32 16.45 -7.73
CA ASP A 58 -8.37 16.28 -9.18
C ASP A 58 -8.73 14.84 -9.58
N THR A 59 -9.80 14.69 -10.37
CA THR A 59 -10.35 13.39 -10.74
C THR A 59 -9.44 12.58 -11.67
N GLU A 60 -8.65 13.24 -12.52
CA GLU A 60 -7.67 12.57 -13.38
C GLU A 60 -6.47 12.09 -12.57
N LYS A 61 -6.02 12.85 -11.57
CA LYS A 61 -5.01 12.37 -10.60
C LYS A 61 -5.52 11.19 -9.79
N ILE A 62 -6.78 11.20 -9.34
CA ILE A 62 -7.39 10.04 -8.68
C ILE A 62 -7.40 8.85 -9.64
N ARG A 63 -7.87 9.05 -10.88
CA ARG A 63 -7.96 7.98 -11.89
C ARG A 63 -6.61 7.38 -12.25
N SER A 64 -5.55 8.18 -12.35
CA SER A 64 -4.21 7.71 -12.69
C SER A 64 -3.53 6.92 -11.57
N GLY A 65 -4.18 6.81 -10.42
CA GLY A 65 -3.70 6.09 -9.25
C GLY A 65 -2.76 6.88 -8.36
N PHE A 66 -2.59 8.19 -8.63
CA PHE A 66 -1.62 9.09 -8.01
C PHE A 66 -1.68 9.08 -6.47
N TYR A 67 -2.89 9.12 -5.90
CA TYR A 67 -3.09 9.17 -4.45
C TYR A 67 -3.13 7.81 -3.77
N GLY A 68 -3.26 6.72 -4.53
CA GLY A 68 -3.62 5.42 -3.96
C GLY A 68 -2.44 4.50 -3.66
N PHE A 69 -1.34 4.56 -4.42
CA PHE A 69 -0.28 3.56 -4.31
C PHE A 69 0.53 3.64 -3.01
N ASN A 70 0.74 4.84 -2.45
CA ASN A 70 1.37 4.98 -1.13
C ASN A 70 0.50 4.34 -0.02
N GLY A 71 -0.83 4.40 -0.15
CA GLY A 71 -1.76 3.70 0.74
C GLY A 71 -1.67 2.17 0.60
N ILE A 72 -1.49 1.65 -0.62
CA ILE A 72 -1.25 0.20 -0.86
C ILE A 72 -0.02 -0.27 -0.08
N LEU A 73 1.10 0.45 -0.24
CA LEU A 73 2.37 0.09 0.39
C LEU A 73 2.25 0.11 1.91
N LEU A 74 1.56 1.10 2.49
CA LEU A 74 1.36 1.18 3.93
C LEU A 74 0.53 0.02 4.47
N GLY A 75 -0.60 -0.30 3.83
CA GLY A 75 -1.44 -1.43 4.23
C GLY A 75 -0.72 -2.77 4.13
N ALA A 76 0.01 -2.98 3.03
CA ALA A 76 0.82 -4.18 2.83
C ALA A 76 1.94 -4.30 3.88
N ALA A 77 2.69 -3.23 4.13
CA ALA A 77 3.79 -3.20 5.09
C ALA A 77 3.29 -3.46 6.52
N ALA A 78 2.19 -2.82 6.93
CA ALA A 78 1.61 -3.07 8.25
C ALA A 78 1.19 -4.53 8.44
N SER A 79 0.58 -5.14 7.42
CA SER A 79 0.22 -6.56 7.45
C SER A 79 1.42 -7.50 7.48
N PHE A 80 2.54 -7.08 6.88
CA PHE A 80 3.74 -7.88 6.77
C PHE A 80 4.55 -7.88 8.08
N TYR A 81 4.68 -6.73 8.72
CA TYR A 81 5.52 -6.58 9.91
C TYR A 81 4.84 -6.94 11.23
N TYR A 82 3.51 -6.80 11.34
CA TYR A 82 2.82 -6.85 12.64
C TYR A 82 1.69 -7.86 12.64
N GLU A 83 1.34 -8.40 13.81
CA GLU A 83 0.08 -9.11 14.05
C GLU A 83 -1.08 -8.12 14.16
N ILE A 84 -2.18 -8.35 13.42
CA ILE A 84 -3.28 -7.39 13.30
C ILE A 84 -4.33 -7.82 14.31
N ASP A 85 -4.43 -7.08 15.40
CA ASP A 85 -5.58 -7.07 16.28
C ASP A 85 -6.54 -5.92 15.92
N ILE A 86 -7.62 -5.77 16.68
CA ILE A 86 -8.62 -4.72 16.44
C ILE A 86 -8.05 -3.31 16.64
N PHE A 87 -7.11 -3.16 17.60
CA PHE A 87 -6.51 -1.87 17.93
C PHE A 87 -5.59 -1.41 16.80
N LEU A 88 -4.67 -2.28 16.37
CA LEU A 88 -3.76 -2.01 15.28
C LEU A 88 -4.50 -1.84 13.95
N PHE A 89 -5.57 -2.61 13.70
CA PHE A 89 -6.39 -2.41 12.51
C PHE A 89 -6.97 -0.99 12.44
N ALA A 90 -7.54 -0.47 13.53
CA ALA A 90 -8.04 0.90 13.59
C ALA A 90 -6.93 1.93 13.35
N LEU A 91 -5.74 1.67 13.90
CA LEU A 91 -4.58 2.54 13.72
C LEU A 91 -4.06 2.53 12.28
N ILE A 92 -4.05 1.39 11.61
CA ILE A 92 -3.69 1.27 10.19
C ILE A 92 -4.61 2.16 9.33
N LEU A 93 -5.92 2.18 9.60
CA LEU A 93 -6.86 3.05 8.88
C LEU A 93 -6.48 4.53 9.03
N ILE A 94 -6.19 4.96 10.27
CA ILE A 94 -5.76 6.33 10.56
C ILE A 94 -4.46 6.65 9.81
N PHE A 95 -3.49 5.75 9.85
CA PHE A 95 -2.19 5.97 9.20
C PHE A 95 -2.26 5.92 7.67
N ILE A 96 -3.19 5.18 7.07
CA ILE A 96 -3.48 5.26 5.62
C ILE A 96 -3.98 6.67 5.26
N ILE A 97 -4.85 7.25 6.09
CA ILE A 97 -5.36 8.62 5.87
C ILE A 97 -4.23 9.64 6.04
N ILE A 98 -3.38 9.48 7.08
CA ILE A 98 -2.18 10.30 7.25
C ILE A 98 -1.29 10.19 6.02
N SER A 99 -1.04 8.97 5.52
CA SER A 99 -0.21 8.75 4.34
C SER A 99 -0.78 9.38 3.07
N PHE A 100 -2.10 9.41 2.92
CA PHE A 100 -2.77 10.18 1.87
C PHE A 100 -2.45 11.68 1.99
N PHE A 101 -2.57 12.28 3.18
CA PHE A 101 -2.24 13.70 3.37
C PHE A 101 -0.76 13.99 3.13
N VAL A 102 0.14 13.14 3.63
CA VAL A 102 1.57 13.23 3.35
C VAL A 102 1.82 13.16 1.85
N THR A 103 1.14 12.26 1.12
CA THR A 103 1.23 12.15 -0.34
C THR A 103 0.80 13.46 -0.99
N ALA A 104 -0.38 13.99 -0.64
CA ALA A 104 -0.89 15.23 -1.24
C ALA A 104 0.04 16.43 -1.03
N VAL A 105 0.58 16.58 0.18
CA VAL A 105 1.48 17.70 0.52
C VAL A 105 2.85 17.52 -0.13
N LEU A 106 3.47 16.35 0.03
CA LEU A 106 4.85 16.14 -0.40
C LEU A 106 4.96 16.12 -1.92
N GLU A 107 4.03 15.48 -2.62
CA GLU A 107 3.97 15.51 -4.08
C GLU A 107 3.83 16.95 -4.60
N ASN A 108 2.93 17.74 -4.02
CA ASN A 108 2.74 19.12 -4.45
C ASN A 108 3.99 19.98 -4.16
N HIS A 109 4.59 19.83 -2.98
CA HIS A 109 5.77 20.60 -2.61
C HIS A 109 6.98 20.26 -3.48
N LEU A 110 7.26 18.97 -3.70
CA LEU A 110 8.37 18.53 -4.55
C LEU A 110 8.19 18.96 -6.01
N ALA A 111 6.96 18.89 -6.53
CA ALA A 111 6.67 19.35 -7.88
C ALA A 111 6.91 20.87 -8.04
N VAL A 112 6.43 21.68 -7.09
CA VAL A 112 6.52 23.15 -7.18
C VAL A 112 7.93 23.67 -6.88
N ALA A 113 8.60 23.13 -5.85
CA ALA A 113 9.88 23.66 -5.39
C ALA A 113 11.08 23.08 -6.17
N PHE A 114 10.99 21.82 -6.61
CA PHE A 114 12.13 21.09 -7.18
C PHE A 114 11.86 20.49 -8.55
N ASN A 115 10.62 20.58 -9.08
CA ASN A 115 10.19 19.89 -10.29
C ASN A 115 10.43 18.37 -10.23
N LEU A 116 10.23 17.77 -9.05
CA LEU A 116 10.42 16.35 -8.79
C LEU A 116 9.11 15.66 -8.41
N PRO A 117 8.92 14.38 -8.77
CA PRO A 117 7.83 13.57 -8.26
C PRO A 117 8.10 13.11 -6.81
N GLY A 118 7.05 12.90 -6.02
CA GLY A 118 7.17 12.38 -4.66
C GLY A 118 7.45 10.88 -4.57
N LEU A 119 7.04 10.10 -5.58
CA LEU A 119 7.28 8.66 -5.65
C LEU A 119 6.81 7.96 -4.35
N SER A 120 7.59 7.02 -3.82
CA SER A 120 7.28 6.32 -2.57
C SER A 120 7.77 7.05 -1.31
N LEU A 121 8.31 8.28 -1.40
CA LEU A 121 8.72 9.05 -0.23
C LEU A 121 7.58 9.27 0.78
N PRO A 122 6.32 9.56 0.35
CA PRO A 122 5.20 9.66 1.27
C PRO A 122 4.96 8.38 2.07
N PHE A 123 5.00 7.21 1.41
CA PHE A 123 4.92 5.92 2.09
C PHE A 123 6.05 5.74 3.10
N VAL A 124 7.31 5.96 2.69
CA VAL A 124 8.49 5.79 3.56
C VAL A 124 8.36 6.65 4.82
N LEU A 125 8.01 7.93 4.69
CA LEU A 125 7.81 8.80 5.84
C LEU A 125 6.66 8.29 6.73
N SER A 126 5.54 7.92 6.13
CA SER A 126 4.35 7.48 6.86
C SER A 126 4.60 6.18 7.63
N ILE A 127 5.30 5.22 7.04
CA ILE A 127 5.59 3.94 7.69
C ILE A 127 6.61 4.12 8.83
N TYR A 128 7.60 5.02 8.71
CA TYR A 128 8.49 5.30 9.83
C TYR A 128 7.76 5.97 11.00
N ILE A 129 6.87 6.94 10.73
CA ILE A 129 6.05 7.54 11.78
C ILE A 129 5.15 6.47 12.42
N PHE A 130 4.58 5.57 11.63
CA PHE A 130 3.78 4.44 12.13
C PHE A 130 4.61 3.56 13.05
N ILE A 131 5.78 3.08 12.60
CA ILE A 131 6.66 2.21 13.40
C ILE A 131 7.09 2.89 14.71
N ILE A 132 7.48 4.16 14.66
CA ILE A 132 7.85 4.95 15.86
C ILE A 132 6.65 5.12 16.79
N PHE A 133 5.45 5.30 16.24
CA PHE A 133 4.24 5.38 17.05
C PHE A 133 3.95 4.05 17.74
N LEU A 134 4.06 2.93 17.01
CA LEU A 134 3.83 1.59 17.55
C LEU A 134 4.84 1.21 18.64
N SER A 135 6.07 1.74 18.62
CA SER A 135 7.07 1.44 19.66
C SER A 135 6.69 1.95 21.05
N ASN A 136 5.59 2.69 21.20
CA ASN A 136 5.03 3.11 22.49
C ASN A 136 4.06 2.06 23.09
N TYR A 137 3.83 0.92 22.41
CA TYR A 137 2.86 -0.09 22.80
C TYR A 137 3.53 -1.48 22.89
N ASP A 138 3.77 -1.94 24.12
CA ASP A 138 4.47 -3.21 24.38
C ASP A 138 3.66 -4.46 24.00
N PHE A 139 2.35 -4.34 23.79
CA PHE A 139 1.47 -5.45 23.44
C PHE A 139 1.35 -5.69 21.93
N ILE A 140 1.98 -4.86 21.10
CA ILE A 140 1.96 -5.00 19.64
C ILE A 140 3.09 -5.94 19.21
N ASN A 141 2.70 -7.12 18.73
CA ASN A 141 3.66 -8.15 18.30
C ASN A 141 4.01 -7.99 16.82
N LEU A 142 5.27 -8.31 16.51
CA LEU A 142 5.69 -8.51 15.12
C LEU A 142 5.03 -9.78 14.58
N ALA A 143 4.66 -9.76 13.30
CA ALA A 143 4.17 -10.96 12.64
C ALA A 143 5.27 -12.02 12.61
N ASP A 144 4.92 -13.26 12.97
CA ASP A 144 5.80 -14.40 12.81
C ASP A 144 6.20 -14.55 11.33
N ALA A 145 7.48 -14.31 11.03
CA ALA A 145 8.07 -14.55 9.72
C ALA A 145 8.07 -16.04 9.33
N SER A 146 7.63 -16.93 10.22
CA SER A 146 7.58 -18.38 10.03
C SER A 146 6.34 -18.87 9.26
N ALA A 147 5.34 -18.01 9.06
CA ALA A 147 4.18 -18.34 8.25
C ALA A 147 4.46 -18.06 6.76
N ASN A 148 4.92 -19.07 6.00
CA ASN A 148 4.42 -19.43 4.64
C ASN A 148 5.41 -19.96 3.57
N ASP A 149 6.61 -20.45 3.87
CA ASP A 149 7.47 -20.91 2.75
C ASP A 149 7.26 -22.35 2.27
N ALA A 150 6.68 -23.23 3.08
CA ALA A 150 6.65 -24.66 2.74
C ALA A 150 5.41 -25.11 1.93
N GLY A 151 4.30 -24.38 1.98
CA GLY A 151 3.02 -24.84 1.41
C GLY A 151 2.75 -24.38 -0.03
N TYR A 152 2.91 -23.09 -0.30
CA TYR A 152 2.47 -22.46 -1.56
C TYR A 152 3.33 -22.84 -2.76
N PHE A 153 4.64 -22.98 -2.53
CA PHE A 153 5.60 -23.34 -3.57
C PHE A 153 6.06 -24.80 -3.46
N SER A 154 5.42 -25.62 -2.61
CA SER A 154 5.73 -27.05 -2.45
C SER A 154 5.73 -27.83 -3.77
N SER A 155 4.91 -27.39 -4.72
CA SER A 155 4.76 -27.98 -6.05
C SER A 155 5.72 -27.41 -7.10
N LEU A 156 6.44 -26.32 -6.80
CA LEU A 156 7.39 -25.71 -7.73
C LEU A 156 8.75 -26.43 -7.67
N PRO A 157 9.53 -26.39 -8.76
CA PRO A 157 10.90 -26.90 -8.76
C PRO A 157 11.74 -26.22 -7.67
N GLN A 158 12.58 -26.99 -6.97
CA GLN A 158 13.43 -26.50 -5.89
C GLN A 158 14.25 -25.26 -6.27
N LEU A 159 14.71 -25.16 -7.52
CA LEU A 159 15.43 -24.00 -8.04
C LEU A 159 14.63 -22.69 -7.91
N VAL A 160 13.31 -22.75 -8.15
CA VAL A 160 12.41 -21.60 -8.04
C VAL A 160 12.18 -21.25 -6.58
N ILE A 161 11.99 -22.26 -5.72
CA ILE A 161 11.83 -22.07 -4.27
C ILE A 161 13.06 -21.37 -3.67
N TYR A 162 14.27 -21.77 -4.08
CA TYR A 162 15.52 -21.17 -3.59
C TYR A 162 15.77 -19.75 -4.11
N TYR A 163 15.14 -19.33 -5.21
CA TYR A 163 15.27 -17.96 -5.70
C TYR A 163 14.49 -16.94 -4.85
N PHE A 164 13.43 -17.39 -4.18
CA PHE A 164 12.54 -16.53 -3.38
C PHE A 164 12.81 -16.57 -1.86
N LYS A 165 13.81 -17.34 -1.42
CA LYS A 165 14.36 -17.33 -0.05
C LYS A 165 15.57 -16.42 0.04
#